data_AF-A0A954PWP1-F1
#
_entry.id   AF-A0A954PWP1-F1
#
_cell.length_a   1.000
_cell.length_b   1.000
_cell.length_c   1.000
_cell.angle_alpha   90.00
_cell.angle_beta   90.00
_cell.angle_gamma   90.00
#
_symmetry.space_group_name_H-M   'P 1'
#
loop_
_entity.id
_entity.type
_entity.pdbx_description
1 polymer ?
#
loop_
_entity_poly.entity_id
_entity_poly.type
_entity_poly.pdbx_seq_one_letter_code
_entity_poly.pdbx_strand_id
1 'polypeptide(L)'
;MLLAEPPETAYDFRFNFLGFPVRIAVTFWLGAVVFGYHLCQDFAGEELGIGPLMIAWALCVFISILIHELGHALAFRFYGIQSSIVLYHFGGLAIPTSSYMPGRSISRIGEKQQLIISAAGPGLQLLSALVVVLVIKLFGYEVTAFRFMPSFLAELPWVTDGERMDSRGMLALSTFYLLPSVLWAFLNLVPVWPLDGGQIARSLILMNRGTVAQSLWLSVICSGALVFYALSNQQPMMAIFFAMFGFSSYQMLNPMNNSWR
;
A
#
# COMPACT_ATOMS: atom_id res chain seq x y z
N MET A 1 1.69 -19.63 -4.79
CA MET A 1 2.21 -18.28 -4.49
C MET A 1 1.09 -17.50 -3.83
N LEU A 2 1.32 -16.97 -2.62
CA LEU A 2 0.31 -16.33 -1.76
C LEU A 2 -0.21 -14.96 -2.26
N LEU A 3 0.29 -14.47 -3.39
CA LEU A 3 -0.02 -13.15 -3.98
C LEU A 3 -0.35 -13.29 -5.48
N ALA A 4 -1.03 -14.38 -5.84
CA ALA A 4 -1.64 -14.49 -7.15
C ALA A 4 -2.94 -13.67 -7.18
N GLU A 5 -3.30 -13.19 -8.38
CA GLU A 5 -4.61 -12.58 -8.60
C GLU A 5 -5.72 -13.49 -8.02
N PRO A 6 -6.59 -12.98 -7.15
CA PRO A 6 -7.65 -13.81 -6.60
C PRO A 6 -8.60 -14.26 -7.72
N PRO A 7 -9.13 -15.50 -7.65
CA PRO A 7 -10.05 -16.00 -8.66
C PRO A 7 -11.22 -15.05 -8.82
N GLU A 8 -11.65 -14.84 -10.06
CA GLU A 8 -12.78 -13.98 -10.36
C GLU A 8 -14.06 -14.57 -9.76
N THR A 9 -14.86 -13.71 -9.11
CA THR A 9 -16.17 -14.11 -8.57
C THR A 9 -17.29 -13.29 -9.21
N ALA A 10 -18.51 -13.84 -9.22
CA ALA A 10 -19.69 -13.12 -9.72
C ALA A 10 -20.06 -11.89 -8.86
N TYR A 11 -19.48 -11.79 -7.66
CA TYR A 11 -19.71 -10.70 -6.71
C TYR A 11 -18.63 -9.62 -6.77
N ASP A 12 -17.65 -9.76 -7.68
CA ASP A 12 -16.62 -8.74 -7.89
C ASP A 12 -17.24 -7.50 -8.55
N PHE A 13 -16.95 -6.33 -7.98
CA PHE A 13 -17.40 -5.07 -8.57
C PHE A 13 -16.43 -4.63 -9.66
N ARG A 14 -16.93 -4.35 -10.87
CA ARG A 14 -16.11 -3.96 -12.01
C ARG A 14 -16.59 -2.64 -12.59
N PHE A 15 -15.66 -1.73 -12.84
CA PHE A 15 -15.94 -0.44 -13.47
C PHE A 15 -14.70 0.08 -14.19
N ASN A 16 -14.86 1.10 -15.03
CA ASN A 16 -13.74 1.79 -15.66
C ASN A 16 -13.49 3.12 -14.95
N PHE A 17 -12.24 3.37 -14.56
CA PHE A 17 -11.83 4.61 -13.90
C PHE A 17 -10.66 5.24 -14.64
N LEU A 18 -10.82 6.46 -15.15
CA LEU A 18 -9.79 7.17 -15.94
C LEU A 18 -9.22 6.32 -17.10
N GLY A 19 -10.04 5.46 -17.69
CA GLY A 19 -9.64 4.54 -18.77
C GLY A 19 -8.88 3.29 -18.30
N PHE A 20 -8.82 3.01 -17.00
CA PHE A 20 -8.30 1.76 -16.44
C PHE A 20 -9.47 0.87 -16.01
N PRO A 21 -9.49 -0.41 -16.42
CA PRO A 21 -10.41 -1.39 -15.86
C PRO A 21 -10.08 -1.63 -14.38
N VAL A 22 -11.03 -1.41 -13.48
CA VAL A 22 -10.90 -1.63 -12.03
C VAL A 22 -11.80 -2.77 -11.60
N ARG A 23 -11.25 -3.74 -10.89
CA ARG A 23 -11.96 -4.84 -10.23
C ARG A 23 -11.76 -4.74 -8.71
N ILE A 24 -12.86 -4.83 -7.96
CA ILE A 24 -12.83 -4.92 -6.50
C ILE A 24 -13.34 -6.29 -6.11
N ALA A 25 -12.47 -7.11 -5.53
CA ALA A 25 -12.85 -8.41 -4.99
C ALA A 25 -13.64 -8.25 -3.69
N VAL A 26 -14.59 -9.15 -3.40
CA VAL A 26 -15.37 -9.12 -2.15
C VAL A 26 -14.48 -9.17 -0.90
N THR A 27 -13.35 -9.87 -0.99
CA THR A 27 -12.37 -9.99 0.10
C THR A 27 -11.77 -8.66 0.52
N PHE A 28 -11.74 -7.66 -0.38
CA PHE A 28 -11.34 -6.29 -0.05
C PHE A 28 -12.26 -5.69 1.02
N TRP A 29 -13.57 -5.78 0.83
CA TRP A 29 -14.56 -5.22 1.76
C TRP A 29 -14.53 -5.93 3.11
N LEU A 30 -14.35 -7.26 3.10
CA LEU A 30 -14.17 -8.03 4.33
C LEU A 30 -12.92 -7.59 5.09
N GLY A 31 -11.80 -7.39 4.39
CA GLY A 31 -10.56 -6.85 4.99
C GLY A 31 -10.77 -5.46 5.59
N ALA A 32 -11.42 -4.55 4.85
CA ALA A 32 -11.74 -3.21 5.34
C ALA A 32 -12.58 -3.26 6.62
N VAL A 33 -13.56 -4.16 6.71
CA VAL A 33 -14.37 -4.33 7.93
C VAL A 33 -13.51 -4.80 9.10
N VAL A 34 -12.69 -5.83 8.92
CA VAL A 34 -11.88 -6.42 10.00
C VAL A 34 -10.89 -5.42 10.59
N PHE A 35 -10.18 -4.63 9.76
CA PHE A 35 -9.24 -3.63 10.29
C PHE A 35 -9.90 -2.37 10.82
N GLY A 36 -11.04 -1.98 10.23
CA GLY A 36 -11.74 -0.76 10.60
C GLY A 36 -12.55 -0.88 11.88
N TYR A 37 -12.96 -2.09 12.25
CA TYR A 37 -13.95 -2.30 13.31
C TYR A 37 -13.55 -1.67 14.65
N HIS A 38 -12.35 -1.97 15.13
CA HIS A 38 -11.88 -1.44 16.41
C HIS A 38 -11.74 0.09 16.39
N LEU A 39 -11.16 0.63 15.31
CA LEU A 39 -11.03 2.07 15.13
C LEU A 39 -12.40 2.75 15.06
N CYS A 40 -13.35 2.20 14.30
CA CYS A 40 -14.70 2.76 14.19
C CYS A 40 -15.47 2.71 15.52
N GLN A 41 -15.22 1.70 16.37
CA GLN A 41 -15.77 1.66 17.72
C GLN A 41 -15.27 2.82 18.59
N ASP A 42 -13.97 3.14 18.50
CA ASP A 42 -13.39 4.25 19.26
C ASP A 42 -13.99 5.60 18.85
N PHE A 43 -14.34 5.77 17.57
CA PHE A 43 -14.95 7.00 17.05
C PHE A 43 -16.48 7.07 17.16
N ALA A 44 -17.18 5.95 17.36
CA ALA A 44 -18.65 5.90 17.42
C ALA A 44 -19.20 6.75 18.58
N GLY A 45 -18.71 6.55 19.80
CA GLY A 45 -19.26 7.21 20.98
C GLY A 45 -20.79 7.03 21.10
N GLU A 46 -21.47 7.95 21.80
CA GLU A 46 -22.94 7.92 21.97
C GLU A 46 -23.71 8.51 20.77
N GLU A 47 -23.07 9.35 19.96
CA GLU A 47 -23.74 10.13 18.90
C GLU A 47 -23.56 9.55 17.48
N LEU A 48 -22.43 8.91 17.18
CA LEU A 48 -22.16 8.36 15.85
C LEU A 48 -22.37 6.85 15.87
N GLY A 49 -23.30 6.36 15.05
CA GLY A 49 -23.47 4.92 14.88
C GLY A 49 -22.24 4.26 14.23
N ILE A 50 -21.91 3.04 14.67
CA ILE A 50 -20.80 2.26 14.08
C ILE A 50 -21.02 1.97 12.58
N GLY A 51 -22.27 1.77 12.15
CA GLY A 51 -22.61 1.46 10.76
C GLY A 51 -22.14 2.53 9.76
N PRO A 52 -22.57 3.79 9.92
CA PRO A 52 -22.08 4.91 9.11
C PRO A 52 -20.55 5.07 9.12
N LEU A 53 -19.91 4.89 10.28
CA LEU A 53 -18.45 4.98 10.39
C LEU A 53 -17.73 3.86 9.64
N MET A 54 -18.25 2.62 9.70
CA MET A 54 -17.69 1.51 8.93
C MET A 54 -17.80 1.73 7.43
N ILE A 55 -18.90 2.32 6.96
CA ILE A 55 -19.06 2.69 5.55
C ILE A 55 -18.04 3.78 5.18
N ALA A 56 -17.92 4.84 6.00
CA ALA A 56 -16.97 5.91 5.77
C ALA A 56 -15.52 5.40 5.75
N TRP A 57 -15.15 4.55 6.71
CA TRP A 57 -13.85 3.88 6.76
C TRP A 57 -13.58 3.06 5.49
N ALA A 58 -14.51 2.19 5.11
CA ALA A 58 -14.35 1.34 3.94
C ALA A 58 -14.16 2.18 2.65
N LEU A 59 -14.89 3.29 2.52
CA LEU A 59 -14.73 4.23 1.41
C LEU A 59 -13.37 4.95 1.45
N CYS A 60 -12.92 5.41 2.62
CA CYS A 60 -11.62 6.06 2.77
C CYS A 60 -10.46 5.11 2.42
N VAL A 61 -10.50 3.87 2.92
CA VAL A 61 -9.51 2.83 2.60
C VAL A 61 -9.54 2.48 1.11
N PHE A 62 -10.73 2.31 0.54
CA PHE A 62 -10.91 2.10 -0.89
C PHE A 62 -10.27 3.21 -1.72
N ILE A 63 -10.59 4.47 -1.44
CA ILE A 63 -10.03 5.62 -2.17
C ILE A 63 -8.51 5.66 -2.00
N SER A 64 -8.00 5.43 -0.78
CA SER A 64 -6.56 5.44 -0.52
C SER A 64 -5.81 4.39 -1.34
N ILE A 65 -6.26 3.13 -1.31
CA ILE A 65 -5.61 2.03 -2.03
C ILE A 65 -5.83 2.19 -3.55
N LEU A 66 -7.00 2.67 -3.99
CA LEU A 66 -7.22 2.98 -5.40
C LEU A 66 -6.26 4.05 -5.92
N ILE A 67 -5.98 5.10 -5.14
CA ILE A 67 -5.00 6.13 -5.50
C ILE A 67 -3.59 5.52 -5.61
N HIS A 68 -3.23 4.61 -4.70
CA HIS A 68 -1.96 3.88 -4.76
C HIS A 68 -1.85 3.08 -6.07
N GLU A 69 -2.82 2.22 -6.38
CA GLU A 69 -2.79 1.41 -7.61
C GLU A 69 -2.87 2.28 -8.88
N LEU A 70 -3.58 3.40 -8.80
CA LEU A 70 -3.63 4.38 -9.88
C LEU A 70 -2.25 4.97 -10.15
N GLY A 71 -1.41 5.17 -9.13
CA GLY A 71 -0.02 5.63 -9.30
C GLY A 71 0.78 4.68 -10.18
N HIS A 72 0.72 3.37 -9.90
CA HIS A 72 1.33 2.35 -10.76
C HIS A 72 0.72 2.35 -12.17
N ALA A 73 -0.61 2.37 -12.27
CA ALA A 73 -1.31 2.33 -13.54
C ALA A 73 -0.99 3.53 -14.45
N LEU A 74 -0.88 4.73 -13.85
CA LEU A 74 -0.45 5.94 -14.54
C LEU A 74 1.02 5.84 -15.00
N ALA A 75 1.91 5.29 -14.17
CA ALA A 75 3.30 5.05 -14.55
C ALA A 75 3.43 4.03 -15.69
N PHE A 76 2.66 2.94 -15.65
CA PHE A 76 2.56 2.00 -16.77
C PHE A 76 2.09 2.68 -18.05
N ARG A 77 1.01 3.48 -17.96
CA ARG A 77 0.47 4.21 -19.10
C ARG A 77 1.48 5.21 -19.68
N PHE A 78 2.24 5.91 -18.83
CA PHE A 78 3.31 6.82 -19.26
C PHE A 78 4.38 6.09 -20.09
N TYR A 79 4.68 4.84 -19.77
CA TYR A 79 5.59 4.00 -20.55
C TYR A 79 4.93 3.26 -21.73
N GLY A 80 3.64 3.51 -22.00
CA GLY A 80 2.87 2.91 -23.09
C GLY A 80 2.39 1.49 -22.80
N ILE A 81 2.24 1.13 -21.53
CA ILE A 81 1.76 -0.18 -21.07
C ILE A 81 0.31 -0.03 -20.59
N GLN A 82 -0.58 -0.90 -21.07
CA GLN A 82 -1.93 -1.05 -20.52
C GLN A 82 -1.87 -1.79 -19.20
N SER A 83 -2.68 -1.37 -18.24
CA SER A 83 -2.84 -2.07 -16.97
C SER A 83 -4.29 -2.11 -16.54
N SER A 84 -4.65 -3.16 -15.81
CA SER A 84 -5.89 -3.26 -15.02
C SER A 84 -5.55 -3.13 -13.53
N ILE A 85 -6.50 -2.62 -12.76
CA ILE A 85 -6.38 -2.47 -11.31
C ILE A 85 -7.26 -3.52 -10.64
N VAL A 86 -6.69 -4.29 -9.72
CA VAL A 86 -7.43 -5.27 -8.92
C VAL A 86 -7.21 -4.98 -7.45
N LEU A 87 -8.28 -4.72 -6.70
CA LEU A 87 -8.26 -4.47 -5.26
C LEU A 87 -8.73 -5.72 -4.52
N TYR A 88 -7.93 -6.24 -3.58
CA TYR A 88 -8.26 -7.46 -2.83
C TYR A 88 -7.58 -7.52 -1.46
N HIS A 89 -8.24 -8.18 -0.51
CA HIS A 89 -7.78 -8.40 0.87
C HIS A 89 -7.24 -7.13 1.56
N PHE A 90 -5.93 -6.87 1.44
CA PHE A 90 -5.17 -5.87 2.18
C PHE A 90 -4.42 -4.88 1.28
N GLY A 91 -4.66 -4.92 -0.03
CA GLY A 91 -4.00 -4.04 -0.99
C GLY A 91 -4.66 -4.08 -2.36
N GLY A 92 -3.86 -3.84 -3.39
CA GLY A 92 -4.23 -4.03 -4.77
C GLY A 92 -3.05 -4.53 -5.59
N LEU A 93 -3.33 -4.77 -6.87
CA LEU A 93 -2.34 -5.04 -7.90
C LEU A 93 -2.74 -4.29 -9.17
N ALA A 94 -1.83 -3.47 -9.67
CA ALA A 94 -1.84 -2.99 -11.04
C ALA A 94 -1.19 -4.04 -11.96
N ILE A 95 -2.01 -4.78 -12.69
CA ILE A 95 -1.55 -5.87 -13.56
C ILE A 95 -1.32 -5.30 -14.97
N PRO A 96 -0.10 -5.39 -15.54
CA PRO A 96 0.14 -5.00 -16.93
C PRO A 96 -0.53 -6.01 -17.87
N THR A 97 -1.47 -5.56 -18.71
CA THR A 97 -2.30 -6.42 -19.56
C THR A 97 -1.81 -6.51 -21.01
N SER A 98 -1.29 -5.41 -21.58
CA SER A 98 -0.76 -5.37 -22.94
C SER A 98 0.14 -4.15 -23.16
N SER A 99 0.86 -4.06 -24.29
CA SER A 99 1.60 -2.86 -24.68
C SER A 99 0.92 -2.13 -25.84
N TYR A 100 0.83 -0.81 -25.76
CA TYR A 100 0.27 0.03 -26.85
C TYR A 100 1.26 0.23 -28.02
N MET A 101 2.55 -0.06 -27.83
CA MET A 101 3.60 0.21 -28.82
C MET A 101 4.01 -1.07 -29.57
N PRO A 102 3.91 -1.11 -30.92
CA PRO A 102 4.46 -2.20 -31.73
C PRO A 102 5.96 -2.36 -31.44
N GLY A 103 6.39 -3.56 -31.04
CA GLY A 103 7.80 -3.89 -30.79
C GLY A 103 8.32 -3.69 -29.35
N ARG A 104 7.49 -3.18 -28.43
CA ARG A 104 7.81 -3.13 -26.99
C ARG A 104 7.09 -4.28 -26.28
N SER A 105 7.82 -5.34 -25.90
CA SER A 105 7.28 -6.40 -25.04
C SER A 105 7.24 -5.94 -23.58
N ILE A 106 6.25 -6.41 -22.79
CA ILE A 106 6.24 -6.29 -21.31
C ILE A 106 7.58 -6.77 -20.73
N SER A 107 8.24 -7.72 -21.40
CA SER A 107 9.56 -8.25 -21.06
C SER A 107 10.73 -7.27 -21.21
N ARG A 108 10.53 -6.04 -21.70
CA ARG A 108 11.58 -5.01 -21.91
C ARG A 108 11.47 -3.80 -20.98
N ILE A 109 10.77 -3.92 -19.85
CA ILE A 109 10.84 -2.90 -18.79
C ILE A 109 12.25 -2.99 -18.19
N GLY A 110 13.07 -1.98 -18.43
CA GLY A 110 14.38 -1.84 -17.81
C GLY A 110 14.25 -1.44 -16.34
N GLU A 111 15.30 -1.70 -15.57
CA GLU A 111 15.30 -1.51 -14.10
C GLU A 111 14.97 -0.06 -13.69
N LYS A 112 15.36 0.95 -14.48
CA LYS A 112 14.98 2.35 -14.22
C LYS A 112 13.47 2.60 -14.34
N GLN A 113 12.82 1.94 -15.30
CA GLN A 113 11.37 2.06 -15.48
C GLN A 113 10.65 1.31 -14.36
N GLN A 114 11.13 0.11 -14.00
CA GLN A 114 10.59 -0.65 -12.88
C GLN A 114 10.69 0.14 -11.56
N LEU A 115 11.83 0.79 -11.31
CA LEU A 115 12.04 1.66 -10.16
C LEU A 115 10.98 2.78 -10.09
N ILE A 116 10.73 3.46 -11.21
CA ILE A 116 9.76 4.56 -11.28
C ILE A 116 8.33 4.03 -11.12
N ILE A 117 8.00 2.91 -11.76
CA ILE A 117 6.67 2.29 -11.64
C ILE A 117 6.40 1.88 -10.19
N SER A 118 7.33 1.20 -9.52
CA SER A 118 7.17 0.79 -8.13
C SER A 118 7.14 1.98 -7.16
N ALA A 119 7.85 3.07 -7.44
CA ALA A 119 7.76 4.28 -6.62
C ALA A 119 6.46 5.08 -6.82
N ALA A 120 5.79 4.93 -7.97
CA ALA A 120 4.65 5.75 -8.33
C ALA A 120 3.41 5.53 -7.45
N GLY A 121 3.16 4.29 -7.01
CA GLY A 121 2.02 3.98 -6.14
C GLY A 121 2.14 4.64 -4.76
N PRO A 122 3.18 4.31 -3.97
CA PRO A 122 3.43 4.98 -2.68
C PRO A 122 3.58 6.50 -2.83
N GLY A 123 4.23 6.96 -3.90
CA GLY A 123 4.41 8.38 -4.17
C GLY A 123 3.09 9.14 -4.37
N LEU A 124 2.18 8.58 -5.17
CA LEU A 124 0.87 9.21 -5.41
C LEU A 124 -0.02 9.15 -4.15
N GLN A 125 0.06 8.06 -3.39
CA GLN A 125 -0.67 7.91 -2.12
C GLN A 125 -0.18 8.88 -1.03
N LEU A 126 1.14 9.10 -0.92
CA LEU A 126 1.70 10.10 -0.01
C LEU A 126 1.39 11.52 -0.47
N LEU A 127 1.39 11.78 -1.78
CA LEU A 127 1.00 13.08 -2.33
C LEU A 127 -0.47 13.39 -1.99
N SER A 128 -1.39 12.43 -2.11
CA SER A 128 -2.79 12.64 -1.77
C SER A 128 -2.99 12.86 -0.26
N ALA A 129 -2.24 12.14 0.58
CA ALA A 129 -2.22 12.39 2.02
C ALA A 129 -1.70 13.80 2.35
N LEU A 130 -0.62 14.23 1.70
CA LEU A 130 -0.05 15.57 1.87
C LEU A 130 -1.06 16.66 1.49
N VAL A 131 -1.80 16.49 0.39
CA VAL A 131 -2.85 17.45 0.00
C VAL A 131 -3.92 17.57 1.10
N VAL A 132 -4.38 16.46 1.67
CA VAL A 132 -5.37 16.49 2.76
C VAL A 132 -4.81 17.15 4.02
N VAL A 133 -3.55 16.85 4.39
CA VAL A 133 -2.85 17.52 5.49
C VAL A 133 -2.80 19.03 5.26
N LEU A 134 -2.39 19.48 4.07
CA LEU A 134 -2.31 20.90 3.74
C LEU A 134 -3.69 21.58 3.84
N VAL A 135 -4.75 20.94 3.34
CA VAL A 135 -6.12 21.47 3.46
C VAL A 135 -6.50 21.63 4.93
N ILE A 136 -6.29 20.62 5.77
CA ILE A 136 -6.59 20.69 7.22
C ILE A 136 -5.82 21.84 7.88
N LYS A 137 -4.52 21.97 7.57
CA LYS A 137 -3.66 23.03 8.10
C LYS A 137 -4.06 24.43 7.63
N LEU A 138 -4.54 24.58 6.39
CA LEU A 138 -5.04 25.85 5.86
C LEU A 138 -6.28 26.34 6.63
N PHE A 139 -7.08 25.44 7.19
CA PHE A 139 -8.19 25.77 8.07
C PHE A 139 -7.78 25.96 9.55
N GLY A 140 -6.49 25.89 9.87
CA GLY A 140 -5.98 26.15 11.21
C GLY A 140 -6.08 24.98 12.18
N TYR A 141 -6.44 23.78 11.71
CA TYR A 141 -6.60 22.61 12.57
C TYR A 141 -5.31 21.79 12.69
N GLU A 142 -5.13 21.14 13.85
CA GLU A 142 -4.14 20.07 14.01
C GLU A 142 -4.56 18.81 13.23
N VAL A 143 -3.58 17.99 12.82
CA VAL A 143 -3.86 16.73 12.13
C VAL A 143 -3.72 15.56 13.11
N THR A 144 -4.78 15.32 13.87
CA THR A 144 -4.79 14.32 14.94
C THR A 144 -4.50 12.89 14.45
N ALA A 145 -4.74 12.58 13.17
CA ALA A 145 -4.47 11.27 12.56
C ALA A 145 -3.03 10.78 12.77
N PHE A 146 -2.05 11.70 12.80
CA PHE A 146 -0.65 11.36 12.97
C PHE A 146 -0.29 10.86 14.37
N ARG A 147 -1.15 11.10 15.38
CA ARG A 147 -0.96 10.55 16.73
C ARG A 147 -1.05 9.02 16.79
N PHE A 148 -1.69 8.40 15.80
CA PHE A 148 -1.77 6.94 15.65
C PHE A 148 -0.59 6.36 14.85
N MET A 149 0.36 7.20 14.43
CA MET A 149 1.53 6.80 13.64
C MET A 149 2.78 6.71 14.54
N PRO A 150 3.88 6.11 14.07
CA PRO A 150 5.14 6.08 14.81
C PRO A 150 5.60 7.48 15.25
N SER A 151 6.34 7.56 16.36
CA SER A 151 6.73 8.82 17.00
C SER A 151 7.41 9.81 16.06
N PHE A 152 8.26 9.33 15.15
CA PHE A 152 8.95 10.18 14.17
C PHE A 152 7.99 10.94 13.22
N LEU A 153 6.76 10.44 13.03
CA LEU A 153 5.69 11.14 12.31
C LEU A 153 4.78 11.92 13.26
N ALA A 154 4.43 11.33 14.40
CA ALA A 154 3.51 11.92 15.37
C ALA A 154 4.03 13.21 16.02
N GLU A 155 5.35 13.36 16.13
CA GLU A 155 6.02 14.48 16.81
C GLU A 155 6.41 15.63 15.86
N LEU A 156 6.02 15.55 14.58
CA LEU A 156 6.32 16.61 13.62
C LEU A 156 5.58 17.91 14.00
N PRO A 157 6.27 19.01 14.35
CA PRO A 157 5.64 20.21 14.91
C PRO A 157 4.53 20.78 14.02
N TRP A 158 4.78 20.83 12.70
CA TRP A 158 3.82 21.36 11.74
C TRP A 158 2.50 20.58 11.66
N VAL A 159 2.46 19.32 12.10
CA VAL A 159 1.26 18.46 12.12
C VAL A 159 0.48 18.65 13.43
N THR A 160 1.19 18.86 14.53
CA THR A 160 0.62 18.99 15.88
C THR A 160 0.12 20.40 16.20
N ASP A 161 0.61 21.41 15.50
CA ASP A 161 0.15 22.79 15.68
C ASP A 161 -1.30 22.97 15.19
N GLY A 162 -2.08 23.83 15.83
CA GLY A 162 -3.42 24.21 15.39
C GLY A 162 -4.52 23.89 16.40
N GLU A 163 -5.74 24.29 16.07
CA GLU A 163 -6.93 24.02 16.88
C GLU A 163 -7.39 22.57 16.71
N ARG A 164 -8.05 22.03 17.73
CA ARG A 164 -8.65 20.70 17.62
C ARG A 164 -9.95 20.78 16.83
N MET A 165 -10.21 19.80 15.98
CA MET A 165 -11.48 19.70 15.27
C MET A 165 -12.59 19.35 16.26
N ASP A 166 -13.61 20.19 16.36
CA ASP A 166 -14.77 19.93 17.24
C ASP A 166 -15.70 18.85 16.67
N SER A 167 -15.80 18.77 15.34
CA SER A 167 -16.65 17.78 14.68
C SER A 167 -15.99 16.40 14.69
N ARG A 168 -16.55 15.48 15.50
CA ARG A 168 -16.15 14.07 15.54
C ARG A 168 -16.20 13.39 14.17
N GLY A 169 -17.15 13.77 13.32
CA GLY A 169 -17.26 13.23 11.96
C GLY A 169 -16.10 13.64 11.06
N MET A 170 -15.70 14.92 11.10
CA MET A 170 -14.53 15.40 10.34
C MET A 170 -13.23 14.80 10.86
N LEU A 171 -13.12 14.65 12.19
CA LEU A 171 -11.99 13.99 12.82
C LEU A 171 -11.89 12.52 12.37
N ALA A 172 -13.00 11.79 12.36
CA ALA A 172 -13.06 10.41 11.89
C ALA A 172 -12.69 10.33 10.40
N LEU A 173 -13.29 11.13 9.52
CA LEU A 173 -12.98 11.12 8.08
C LEU A 173 -11.52 11.43 7.77
N SER A 174 -10.96 12.46 8.42
CA SER A 174 -9.55 12.82 8.24
C SER A 174 -8.63 11.70 8.71
N THR A 175 -8.93 11.06 9.84
CA THR A 175 -8.18 9.92 10.37
C THR A 175 -8.30 8.69 9.47
N PHE A 176 -9.52 8.34 9.06
CA PHE A 176 -9.81 7.16 8.24
C PHE A 176 -9.16 7.22 6.87
N TYR A 177 -8.95 8.42 6.33
CA TYR A 177 -8.23 8.59 5.07
C TYR A 177 -6.71 8.67 5.25
N LEU A 178 -6.23 9.50 6.19
CA LEU A 178 -4.80 9.75 6.35
C LEU A 178 -4.05 8.54 6.90
N LEU A 179 -4.66 7.81 7.83
CA LEU A 179 -4.02 6.66 8.48
C LEU A 179 -3.59 5.58 7.46
N PRO A 180 -4.49 5.01 6.63
CA PRO A 180 -4.07 4.07 5.59
C PRO A 180 -3.19 4.77 4.54
N SER A 181 -3.49 6.00 4.12
CA SER A 181 -2.71 6.66 3.05
C SER A 181 -1.25 6.87 3.41
N VAL A 182 -0.93 7.12 4.67
CA VAL A 182 0.45 7.29 5.14
C VAL A 182 1.05 5.94 5.54
N LEU A 183 0.39 5.18 6.41
CA LEU A 183 0.96 3.94 6.95
C LEU A 183 1.11 2.85 5.89
N TRP A 184 0.14 2.65 4.99
CA TRP A 184 0.28 1.66 3.91
C TRP A 184 1.32 2.10 2.87
N ALA A 185 1.49 3.39 2.61
CA ALA A 185 2.52 3.85 1.71
C ALA A 185 3.92 3.61 2.28
N PHE A 186 4.15 3.93 3.56
CA PHE A 186 5.42 3.62 4.23
C PHE A 186 5.66 2.11 4.35
N LEU A 187 4.62 1.33 4.65
CA LEU A 187 4.69 -0.13 4.64
C LEU A 187 5.12 -0.63 3.26
N ASN A 188 4.51 -0.13 2.18
CA ASN A 188 4.88 -0.52 0.83
C ASN A 188 6.29 -0.10 0.43
N LEU A 189 6.89 0.92 1.06
CA LEU A 189 8.29 1.32 0.79
C LEU A 189 9.33 0.48 1.54
N VAL A 190 8.92 -0.44 2.41
CA VAL A 190 9.82 -1.37 3.08
C VAL A 190 10.53 -2.27 2.05
N PRO A 191 11.85 -2.49 2.16
CA PRO A 191 12.64 -3.30 1.22
C PRO A 191 12.41 -4.82 1.38
N VAL A 192 11.15 -5.24 1.32
CA VAL A 192 10.70 -6.63 1.46
C VAL A 192 9.83 -6.98 0.26
N TRP A 193 10.16 -8.06 -0.45
CA TRP A 193 9.31 -8.61 -1.49
C TRP A 193 8.05 -9.24 -0.88
N PRO A 194 6.84 -9.00 -1.43
CA PRO A 194 6.50 -8.43 -2.74
C PRO A 194 6.29 -6.91 -2.80
N LEU A 195 6.51 -6.18 -1.70
CA LEU A 195 6.17 -4.77 -1.57
C LEU A 195 6.96 -3.91 -2.57
N ASP A 196 6.45 -2.72 -2.87
CA ASP A 196 7.09 -1.80 -3.81
C ASP A 196 8.53 -1.45 -3.43
N GLY A 197 8.82 -1.32 -2.14
CA GLY A 197 10.15 -1.08 -1.60
C GLY A 197 11.10 -2.24 -1.91
N GLY A 198 10.60 -3.47 -1.90
CA GLY A 198 11.34 -4.65 -2.36
C GLY A 198 11.66 -4.59 -3.85
N GLN A 199 10.71 -4.13 -4.68
CA GLN A 199 10.90 -3.92 -6.12
C GLN A 199 11.86 -2.77 -6.42
N ILE A 200 11.77 -1.67 -5.67
CA ILE A 200 12.67 -0.52 -5.70
C ILE A 200 14.08 -0.98 -5.35
N ALA A 201 14.25 -1.66 -4.22
CA ALA A 201 15.54 -2.18 -3.77
C ALA A 201 16.15 -3.15 -4.79
N ARG A 202 15.34 -4.05 -5.36
CA ARG A 202 15.75 -4.95 -6.43
C ARG A 202 16.25 -4.18 -7.65
N SER A 203 15.49 -3.19 -8.12
CA SER A 203 15.85 -2.38 -9.29
C SER A 203 17.17 -1.62 -9.05
N LEU A 204 17.35 -1.04 -7.87
CA LEU A 204 18.59 -0.34 -7.49
C LEU A 204 19.81 -1.28 -7.45
N ILE A 205 19.65 -2.48 -6.89
CA ILE A 205 20.72 -3.50 -6.84
C ILE A 205 21.11 -3.91 -8.26
N LEU A 206 20.14 -4.20 -9.13
CA LEU A 206 20.39 -4.61 -10.52
C LEU A 206 21.03 -3.49 -11.35
N MET A 207 20.59 -2.24 -11.15
CA MET A 207 21.23 -1.06 -11.75
C MET A 207 22.70 -0.92 -11.33
N ASN A 208 23.05 -1.34 -10.12
CA ASN A 208 24.42 -1.34 -9.61
C ASN A 208 25.18 -2.66 -9.86
N ARG A 209 24.80 -3.42 -10.91
CA ARG A 209 25.41 -4.69 -11.32
C ARG A 209 25.30 -5.83 -10.28
N GLY A 210 24.42 -5.69 -9.30
CA GLY A 210 24.10 -6.76 -8.36
C GLY A 210 23.23 -7.84 -8.99
N THR A 211 22.82 -8.82 -8.19
CA THR A 211 22.01 -9.96 -8.63
C THR A 211 20.62 -9.98 -8.01
N VAL A 212 19.69 -10.69 -8.65
CA VAL A 212 18.35 -10.93 -8.06
C VAL A 212 18.47 -11.64 -6.71
N ALA A 213 19.43 -12.56 -6.56
CA ALA A 213 19.68 -13.24 -5.30
C ALA A 213 20.05 -12.28 -4.16
N GLN A 214 20.87 -11.26 -4.43
CA GLN A 214 21.19 -10.22 -3.44
C GLN A 214 19.94 -9.43 -3.01
N SER A 215 19.05 -9.11 -3.94
CA SER A 215 17.78 -8.42 -3.60
C SER A 215 16.84 -9.28 -2.75
N LEU A 216 16.79 -10.59 -3.01
CA LEU A 216 15.99 -11.52 -2.23
C LEU A 216 16.59 -11.74 -0.83
N TRP A 217 17.91 -11.81 -0.71
CA TRP A 217 18.57 -11.85 0.60
C TRP A 217 18.32 -10.59 1.41
N LEU A 218 18.37 -9.41 0.78
CA LEU A 218 17.99 -8.15 1.44
C LEU A 218 16.55 -8.24 1.97
N SER A 219 15.61 -8.72 1.17
CA SER A 219 14.22 -8.95 1.59
C SER A 219 14.11 -9.90 2.79
N VAL A 220 14.82 -11.03 2.76
CA VAL A 220 14.84 -12.00 3.88
C VAL A 220 15.37 -11.35 5.16
N ILE A 221 16.48 -10.60 5.08
CA ILE A 221 17.11 -9.93 6.22
C ILE A 221 16.18 -8.85 6.79
N CYS A 222 15.61 -8.00 5.93
CA CYS A 222 14.69 -6.94 6.34
C CYS A 222 13.41 -7.51 6.96
N SER A 223 12.83 -8.57 6.37
CA SER A 223 11.71 -9.30 6.97
C SER A 223 12.06 -9.86 8.34
N GLY A 224 13.24 -10.47 8.51
CA GLY A 224 13.69 -10.99 9.80
C GLY A 224 13.80 -9.90 10.88
N ALA A 225 14.35 -8.74 10.52
CA ALA A 225 14.42 -7.58 11.42
C ALA A 225 13.03 -7.07 11.81
N LEU A 226 12.08 -7.03 10.86
CA LEU A 226 10.70 -6.59 11.11
C LEU A 226 9.91 -7.61 11.94
N VAL A 227 10.13 -8.91 11.75
CA VAL A 227 9.56 -9.96 12.60
C VAL A 227 10.05 -9.78 14.04
N PHE A 228 11.36 -9.57 14.24
CA PHE A 228 11.91 -9.32 15.56
C PHE A 228 11.28 -8.08 16.21
N TYR A 229 11.25 -6.96 15.48
CA TYR A 229 10.61 -5.73 15.94
C TYR A 229 9.13 -5.93 16.29
N ALA A 230 8.37 -6.63 15.44
CA ALA A 230 6.95 -6.90 15.65
C ALA A 230 6.70 -7.72 16.92
N LEU A 231 7.51 -8.75 17.17
CA LEU A 231 7.42 -9.58 18.37
C LEU A 231 7.80 -8.79 19.63
N SER A 232 8.83 -7.95 19.58
CA SER A 232 9.22 -7.07 20.68
C SER A 232 8.12 -6.05 21.06
N ASN A 233 7.27 -5.66 20.10
CA ASN A 233 6.18 -4.71 20.30
C ASN A 233 4.80 -5.39 20.44
N GLN A 234 4.75 -6.71 20.64
CA GLN A 234 3.51 -7.47 20.80
C GLN A 234 2.52 -7.32 19.62
N GLN A 235 3.05 -7.26 18.40
CA GLN A 235 2.28 -7.18 17.15
C GLN A 235 2.35 -8.51 16.39
N PRO A 236 1.67 -9.57 16.86
CA PRO A 236 1.80 -10.92 16.29
C PRO A 236 1.32 -10.98 14.84
N MET A 237 0.31 -10.19 14.47
CA MET A 237 -0.19 -10.13 13.10
C MET A 237 0.88 -9.62 12.12
N MET A 238 1.58 -8.54 12.48
CA MET A 238 2.67 -7.99 11.67
C MET A 238 3.85 -8.97 11.59
N ALA A 239 4.17 -9.66 12.70
CA ALA A 239 5.20 -10.68 12.72
C ALA A 239 4.88 -11.83 11.76
N ILE A 240 3.65 -12.35 11.77
CA ILE A 240 3.23 -13.42 10.86
C ILE A 240 3.31 -12.94 9.41
N PHE A 241 2.83 -11.74 9.12
CA PHE A 241 2.82 -11.17 7.78
C PHE A 241 4.24 -11.05 7.18
N PHE A 242 5.18 -10.46 7.92
CA PHE A 242 6.57 -10.33 7.46
C PHE A 242 7.33 -11.66 7.46
N ALA A 243 7.00 -12.59 8.37
CA ALA A 243 7.55 -13.94 8.33
C ALA A 243 7.16 -14.67 7.04
N MET A 244 5.89 -14.54 6.62
CA MET A 244 5.40 -15.10 5.35
C MET A 244 6.13 -14.50 4.14
N PHE A 245 6.38 -13.19 4.12
CA PHE A 245 7.12 -12.51 3.05
C PHE A 245 8.60 -12.89 3.00
N GLY A 246 9.26 -12.96 4.16
CA GLY A 246 10.63 -13.46 4.27
C GLY A 246 10.75 -14.91 3.79
N PHE A 247 9.82 -15.78 4.21
CA PHE A 247 9.77 -17.16 3.77
C PHE A 247 9.53 -17.30 2.26
N SER A 248 8.60 -16.51 1.69
CA SER A 248 8.37 -16.47 0.24
C SER A 248 9.63 -16.02 -0.52
N SER A 249 10.34 -15.02 -0.01
CA SER A 249 11.60 -14.53 -0.62
C SER A 249 12.68 -15.62 -0.59
N TYR A 250 12.77 -16.36 0.53
CA TYR A 250 13.69 -17.49 0.66
C TYR A 250 13.35 -18.64 -0.30
N GLN A 251 12.07 -18.97 -0.46
CA GLN A 251 11.64 -19.99 -1.42
C GLN A 251 12.04 -19.65 -2.85
N MET A 252 12.02 -18.36 -3.22
CA MET A 252 12.45 -17.90 -4.56
C MET A 252 13.97 -18.04 -4.79
N LEU A 253 14.78 -18.12 -3.73
CA LEU A 253 16.23 -18.34 -3.83
C LEU A 253 16.59 -19.81 -4.15
N ASN A 254 15.82 -20.77 -3.66
CA ASN A 254 16.16 -22.20 -3.76
C ASN A 254 16.30 -22.72 -5.21
N PRO A 255 15.39 -22.40 -6.15
CA PRO A 255 15.56 -22.79 -7.56
C PRO A 255 16.78 -22.16 -8.22
N MET A 256 17.14 -20.92 -7.83
CA MET A 256 18.30 -20.22 -8.39
C MET A 256 19.61 -20.88 -7.98
N ASN A 257 19.70 -21.35 -6.73
CA ASN A 257 20.91 -21.98 -6.20
C ASN A 257 21.12 -23.40 -6.77
N ASN A 258 20.04 -24.11 -7.11
CA ASN A 258 20.10 -25.45 -7.70
C ASN A 258 20.41 -25.48 -9.19
N SER A 259 20.29 -24.35 -9.91
CA SER A 259 20.65 -24.26 -11.35
C SER A 259 22.17 -24.23 -11.62
N TRP A 260 22.99 -24.19 -10.56
CA TRP A 260 24.46 -24.19 -10.61
C TRP A 260 25.09 -25.54 -10.17
N ARG A 261 24.28 -26.59 -10.02
CA ARG A 261 24.74 -27.97 -9.82
C ARG A 261 24.34 -28.83 -11.02
#